data_AF-A0A3G9CT88-F1
#
_entry.id   AF-A0A3G9CT88-F1
#
_cell.length_a   1.000
_cell.length_b   1.000
_cell.length_c   1.000
_cell.angle_alpha   90.00
_cell.angle_beta   90.00
_cell.angle_gamma   90.00
#
_symmetry.space_group_name_H-M   'P 1'
#
loop_
_entity.id
_entity.type
_entity.pdbx_description
1 polymer ?
#
loop_
_entity_poly.entity_id
_entity_poly.type
_entity_poly.pdbx_seq_one_letter_code
_entity_poly.pdbx_strand_id
1 'polypeptide(L)'
;MTFHIEINGMIAHVYESVYEYASRNANFSNYVDEKVDLSHFSDKGTESKFPKVLIRPVLLYKDLNFSVGKQLFDGIEFPETIEIEGSEYTLVNFGENEISYLKSDDMDNPVYTLIYRGAQVTDGICLYSYPLNTEIFETEEAAQAKANELNNT
;
A
#
# COMPACT_ATOMS: atom_id res chain seq x y z
N MET A 1 -11.80 0.00 11.25
CA MET A 1 -12.36 1.14 11.99
C MET A 1 -11.18 2.01 12.42
N THR A 2 -11.26 3.32 12.26
CA THR A 2 -10.22 4.25 12.74
C THR A 2 -10.77 5.06 13.91
N PHE A 3 -10.00 5.19 14.98
CA PHE A 3 -10.32 6.05 16.11
C PHE A 3 -9.08 6.82 16.57
N HIS A 4 -9.22 7.67 17.58
CA HIS A 4 -8.14 8.53 18.06
C HIS A 4 -7.95 8.33 19.56
N ILE A 5 -6.70 8.48 19.99
CA ILE A 5 -6.32 8.53 21.40
C ILE A 5 -5.53 9.81 21.66
N GLU A 6 -5.48 10.23 22.91
CA GLU A 6 -4.66 11.36 23.34
C GLU A 6 -3.48 10.86 24.17
N ILE A 7 -2.27 11.26 23.78
CA ILE A 7 -1.03 10.98 24.50
C ILE A 7 -0.35 12.31 24.76
N ASN A 8 -0.23 12.70 26.03
CA ASN A 8 0.42 13.94 26.47
C ASN A 8 -0.10 15.20 25.75
N GLY A 9 -1.41 15.31 25.51
CA GLY A 9 -2.01 16.47 24.83
C GLY A 9 -1.97 16.42 23.30
N MET A 10 -1.38 15.38 22.71
CA MET A 10 -1.34 15.16 21.26
C MET A 10 -2.28 14.04 20.84
N ILE A 11 -2.89 14.20 19.67
CA ILE A 11 -3.80 13.20 19.09
C ILE A 11 -2.99 12.21 18.26
N ALA A 12 -3.17 10.92 18.54
CA ALA A 12 -2.66 9.83 17.72
C ALA A 12 -3.83 9.05 17.08
N HIS A 13 -3.65 8.64 15.83
CA HIS A 13 -4.62 7.86 15.07
C HIS A 13 -4.41 6.37 15.32
N VAL A 14 -5.47 5.60 15.51
CA VAL A 14 -5.41 4.15 15.73
C VAL A 14 -6.19 3.43 14.64
N TYR A 15 -5.51 2.52 13.96
CA TYR A 15 -6.01 1.76 12.82
C TYR A 15 -6.17 0.29 13.19
N GLU A 16 -7.38 -0.23 12.99
CA GLU A 16 -7.67 -1.67 13.13
C GLU A 16 -7.24 -2.49 11.92
N SER A 17 -7.02 -1.84 10.77
CA SER A 17 -6.64 -2.53 9.54
C SER A 17 -5.60 -1.78 8.71
N VAL A 18 -4.67 -2.54 8.14
CA VAL A 18 -3.65 -2.18 7.17
C VAL A 18 -4.28 -1.62 5.91
N TYR A 19 -5.46 -2.11 5.50
CA TYR A 19 -6.22 -1.57 4.38
C TYR A 19 -6.66 -0.13 4.64
N GLU A 20 -7.20 0.16 5.83
CA GLU A 20 -7.63 1.52 6.18
C GLU A 20 -6.44 2.46 6.29
N TYR A 21 -5.37 1.99 6.92
CA TYR A 21 -4.14 2.75 7.06
C TYR A 21 -3.50 3.06 5.69
N ALA A 22 -3.37 2.05 4.82
CA ALA A 22 -2.84 2.20 3.48
C ALA A 22 -3.72 3.12 2.62
N SER A 23 -5.05 2.99 2.68
CA SER A 23 -5.98 3.78 1.88
C SER A 23 -5.90 5.28 2.18
N ARG A 24 -5.63 5.65 3.44
CA ARG A 24 -5.44 7.07 3.83
C ARG A 24 -4.08 7.62 3.46
N ASN A 25 -3.10 6.74 3.30
CA ASN A 25 -1.71 7.10 3.00
C ASN A 25 -1.31 6.76 1.55
N ALA A 26 -2.29 6.35 0.71
CA ALA A 26 -2.13 5.76 -0.63
C ALA A 26 -1.36 6.60 -1.67
N ASN A 27 -1.04 7.86 -1.35
CA ASN A 27 -0.13 8.72 -2.10
C ASN A 27 1.34 8.32 -1.92
N PHE A 28 1.62 7.02 -1.85
CA PHE A 28 2.95 6.43 -1.78
C PHE A 28 3.68 6.70 -3.11
N SER A 29 4.25 7.89 -3.23
CA SER A 29 4.72 8.46 -4.50
C SER A 29 5.98 7.79 -5.06
N ASN A 30 6.55 6.79 -4.39
CA ASN A 30 7.86 6.22 -4.70
C ASN A 30 7.89 4.72 -4.43
N TYR A 31 6.97 3.96 -5.02
CA TYR A 31 7.17 2.51 -5.10
C TYR A 31 8.41 2.26 -5.96
N VAL A 32 9.49 1.82 -5.33
CA VAL A 32 10.73 1.44 -6.04
C VAL A 32 10.36 0.40 -7.10
N ASP A 33 10.80 0.65 -8.34
CA ASP A 33 10.52 -0.17 -9.52
C ASP A 33 10.81 -1.66 -9.22
N GLU A 34 9.76 -2.41 -8.92
CA GLU A 34 9.86 -3.84 -8.71
C GLU A 34 9.79 -4.56 -10.06
N LYS A 35 10.64 -5.57 -10.23
CA LYS A 35 10.64 -6.44 -11.41
C LYS A 35 9.30 -7.17 -11.48
N VAL A 36 8.38 -6.64 -12.26
CA VAL A 36 7.12 -7.31 -12.56
C VAL A 36 7.44 -8.64 -13.24
N ASP A 37 6.82 -9.73 -12.79
CA ASP A 37 6.99 -11.03 -13.44
C ASP A 37 6.54 -10.93 -14.90
N LEU A 38 7.52 -11.08 -15.80
CA LEU A 38 7.33 -11.09 -17.24
C LEU A 38 7.28 -12.50 -17.83
N SER A 39 7.16 -13.54 -17.01
CA SER A 39 7.08 -14.94 -17.47
C SER A 39 5.93 -15.19 -18.45
N HIS A 40 4.80 -14.49 -18.28
CA HIS A 40 3.67 -14.50 -19.21
C HIS A 40 3.92 -13.82 -20.58
N PHE A 41 5.09 -13.21 -20.80
CA PHE A 41 5.41 -12.35 -21.95
C PHE A 41 6.42 -13.00 -22.93
N SER A 42 6.76 -14.28 -22.74
CA SER A 42 7.75 -14.96 -23.58
C SER A 42 7.29 -15.30 -25.00
N ASP A 43 6.00 -15.10 -25.31
CA ASP A 43 5.44 -15.38 -26.62
C ASP A 43 5.76 -14.26 -27.62
N LYS A 44 6.93 -14.39 -28.24
CA LYS A 44 7.26 -13.69 -29.48
C LYS A 44 6.30 -14.13 -30.59
N GLY A 45 5.32 -13.31 -30.93
CA GLY A 45 4.70 -13.42 -32.26
C GLY A 45 3.21 -13.15 -32.42
N THR A 46 2.51 -12.73 -31.38
CA THR A 46 1.12 -12.30 -31.53
C THR A 46 0.96 -10.94 -30.88
N GLU A 47 0.29 -10.02 -31.57
CA GLU A 47 -0.38 -8.87 -30.96
C GLU A 47 -1.26 -9.41 -29.84
N SER A 48 -0.66 -9.60 -28.68
CA SER A 48 -1.26 -10.28 -27.56
C SER A 48 -2.24 -9.28 -26.97
N LYS A 49 -3.45 -9.74 -26.69
CA LYS A 49 -4.39 -9.04 -25.81
C LYS A 49 -3.74 -8.93 -24.43
N PHE A 50 -2.80 -8.02 -24.27
CA PHE A 50 -2.09 -7.82 -23.03
C PHE A 50 -3.11 -7.42 -21.96
N PRO A 51 -3.12 -8.04 -20.77
CA PRO A 51 -3.78 -7.45 -19.63
C PRO A 51 -3.12 -6.09 -19.38
N LYS A 52 -3.87 -5.02 -19.65
CA LYS A 52 -3.48 -3.62 -19.45
C LYS A 52 -3.35 -3.31 -17.96
N VAL A 53 -3.98 -4.11 -17.09
CA VAL A 53 -4.00 -3.93 -15.64
C VAL A 53 -3.63 -5.24 -14.95
N LEU A 54 -2.70 -5.16 -13.99
CA LEU A 54 -2.25 -6.26 -13.14
C LEU A 54 -2.49 -5.94 -11.67
N ILE A 55 -2.61 -6.98 -10.84
CA ILE A 55 -2.66 -6.85 -9.38
C ILE A 55 -1.25 -6.87 -8.82
N ARG A 56 -1.02 -6.08 -7.78
CA ARG A 56 0.18 -6.10 -6.97
C ARG A 56 -0.20 -6.22 -5.49
N PRO A 57 0.29 -7.22 -4.75
CA PRO A 57 0.28 -7.18 -3.29
C PRO A 57 1.33 -6.17 -2.79
N VAL A 58 0.98 -5.44 -1.73
CA VAL A 58 1.82 -4.45 -1.05
C VAL A 58 1.83 -4.78 0.43
N LEU A 59 3.00 -5.15 0.94
CA LEU A 59 3.29 -5.33 2.35
C LEU A 59 3.92 -4.06 2.88
N LEU A 60 3.26 -3.34 3.78
CA LEU A 60 3.74 -2.03 4.23
C LEU A 60 5.15 -2.08 4.84
N TYR A 61 5.45 -3.14 5.60
CA TYR A 61 6.75 -3.33 6.24
C TYR A 61 7.89 -3.63 5.25
N LYS A 62 7.58 -4.15 4.05
CA LYS A 62 8.60 -4.58 3.08
C LYS A 62 8.71 -3.65 1.88
N ASP A 63 7.56 -3.17 1.39
CA ASP A 63 7.45 -2.58 0.06
C ASP A 63 7.37 -1.05 0.10
N LEU A 64 7.30 -0.45 1.31
CA LEU A 64 7.14 0.99 1.49
C LEU A 64 8.19 1.58 2.43
N ASN A 65 8.49 2.87 2.22
CA ASN A 65 9.32 3.65 3.13
C ASN A 65 8.48 4.04 4.36
N PHE A 66 8.37 3.10 5.27
CA PHE A 66 7.49 3.09 6.42
C PHE A 66 8.33 3.08 7.71
N SER A 67 7.95 3.91 8.68
CA SER A 67 8.67 4.00 9.96
C SER A 67 7.92 3.26 11.06
N VAL A 68 8.65 2.41 11.79
CA VAL A 68 8.17 1.65 12.95
C VAL A 68 9.06 1.93 14.15
N GLY A 69 8.46 1.93 15.34
CA GLY A 69 9.19 2.10 16.60
C GLY A 69 9.32 3.57 16.99
N LYS A 70 10.14 3.83 18.01
CA LYS A 70 10.15 5.09 18.78
C LYS A 70 10.17 6.33 17.89
N GLN A 71 9.16 7.19 18.07
CA GLN A 71 9.09 8.50 17.43
C GLN A 71 9.05 9.63 18.46
N LEU A 72 9.69 10.74 18.10
CA LEU A 72 9.67 12.00 18.82
C LEU A 72 8.95 13.01 17.94
N PHE A 73 7.81 13.52 18.41
CA PHE A 73 7.05 14.54 17.70
C PHE A 73 6.77 15.70 18.64
N ASP A 74 7.18 16.91 18.24
CA ASP A 74 7.12 18.13 19.06
C ASP A 74 7.71 17.96 20.47
N GLY A 75 8.84 17.24 20.56
CA GLY A 75 9.53 16.96 21.83
C GLY A 75 8.84 15.94 22.74
N ILE A 76 7.72 15.35 22.30
CA ILE A 76 7.00 14.30 23.01
C ILE A 76 7.43 12.94 22.46
N GLU A 77 7.84 12.05 23.36
CA GLU A 77 8.16 10.67 23.03
C GLU A 77 6.88 9.82 23.03
N PHE A 78 6.63 9.13 21.92
CA PHE A 78 5.50 8.22 21.79
C PHE A 78 5.92 6.78 22.09
N PRO A 79 5.11 6.02 22.86
CA PRO A 79 5.40 4.62 23.14
C PRO A 79 5.36 3.80 21.84
N GLU A 80 6.30 2.87 21.67
CA GLU A 80 6.39 2.03 20.47
C GLU A 80 5.19 1.08 20.33
N THR A 81 4.62 0.68 21.46
CA THR A 81 3.49 -0.23 21.54
C THR A 81 2.49 0.29 22.55
N ILE A 82 1.21 0.17 22.24
CA ILE A 82 0.10 0.45 23.16
C ILE A 82 -0.86 -0.75 23.17
N GLU A 83 -1.55 -0.93 24.28
CA GLU A 83 -2.59 -1.95 24.43
C GLU A 83 -3.95 -1.25 24.61
N ILE A 84 -4.93 -1.61 23.79
CA ILE A 84 -6.30 -1.10 23.86
C ILE A 84 -7.24 -2.29 23.81
N GLU A 85 -8.07 -2.45 24.84
CA GLU A 85 -9.05 -3.54 24.96
C GLU A 85 -8.45 -4.95 24.76
N GLY A 86 -7.18 -5.15 25.18
CA GLY A 86 -6.46 -6.42 25.05
C GLY A 86 -5.88 -6.69 23.66
N SER A 87 -5.97 -5.73 22.73
CA SER A 87 -5.27 -5.77 21.43
C SER A 87 -4.02 -4.91 21.48
N GLU A 88 -2.92 -5.40 20.90
CA GLU A 88 -1.67 -4.65 20.78
C GLU A 88 -1.61 -3.86 19.47
N TYR A 89 -1.10 -2.64 19.55
CA TYR A 89 -0.90 -1.75 18.41
C TYR A 89 0.52 -1.22 18.41
N THR A 90 1.14 -1.21 17.24
CA THR A 90 2.50 -0.74 17.02
C THR A 90 2.48 0.68 16.45
N LEU A 91 3.41 1.51 16.90
CA LEU A 91 3.63 2.87 16.41
C LEU A 91 4.15 2.83 14.97
N VAL A 92 3.44 3.52 14.08
CA VAL A 92 3.64 3.49 12.63
C VAL A 92 3.50 4.88 12.02
N ASN A 93 4.27 5.19 10.97
CA ASN A 93 4.13 6.49 10.29
C ASN A 93 4.63 6.48 8.84
N PHE A 94 3.98 7.31 8.01
CA PHE A 94 4.44 7.73 6.69
C PHE A 94 4.86 9.21 6.72
N GLY A 95 6.14 9.46 6.99
CA GLY A 95 6.70 10.81 7.09
C GLY A 95 6.71 11.35 8.52
N GLU A 96 6.76 12.67 8.68
CA GLU A 96 6.98 13.34 9.97
C GLU A 96 5.75 14.03 10.56
N ASN A 97 4.60 14.04 9.86
CA ASN A 97 3.52 14.99 10.13
C ASN A 97 2.33 14.46 10.94
N GLU A 98 2.27 13.16 11.24
CA GLU A 98 1.15 12.53 11.95
C GLU A 98 1.66 11.39 12.81
N ILE A 99 1.04 11.10 13.97
CA ILE A 99 1.38 9.91 14.75
C ILE A 99 0.25 8.90 14.61
N SER A 100 0.59 7.69 14.16
CA SER A 100 -0.36 6.61 13.93
C SER A 100 0.05 5.33 14.65
N TYR A 101 -0.94 4.53 15.03
CA TYR A 101 -0.79 3.18 15.56
C TYR A 101 -1.58 2.22 14.69
N LEU A 102 -0.99 1.08 14.33
CA LEU A 102 -1.64 0.02 13.57
C LEU A 102 -1.63 -1.26 14.41
N LYS A 103 -2.75 -1.98 14.38
CA LYS A 103 -2.88 -3.26 15.05
C LYS A 103 -1.74 -4.20 14.65
N SER A 104 -1.00 -4.69 15.63
CA SER A 104 0.26 -5.41 15.38
C SER A 104 0.07 -6.64 14.49
N ASP A 105 -0.99 -7.43 14.75
CA ASP A 105 -1.29 -8.65 13.98
C ASP A 105 -1.71 -8.38 12.53
N ASP A 106 -2.04 -7.14 12.18
CA ASP A 106 -2.49 -6.78 10.84
C ASP A 106 -1.37 -6.19 9.97
N MET A 107 -0.22 -5.85 10.55
CA MET A 107 0.90 -5.22 9.84
C MET A 107 1.50 -6.11 8.73
N ASP A 108 1.44 -7.42 8.91
CA ASP A 108 1.95 -8.41 7.96
C ASP A 108 0.95 -8.76 6.85
N ASN A 109 -0.28 -8.27 6.94
CA ASN A 109 -1.30 -8.56 5.92
C ASN A 109 -1.06 -7.68 4.68
N PRO A 110 -1.05 -8.28 3.47
CA PRO A 110 -0.92 -7.51 2.26
C PRO A 110 -2.20 -6.73 1.97
N VAL A 111 -2.06 -5.50 1.48
CA VAL A 111 -3.10 -4.84 0.70
C VAL A 111 -2.79 -5.02 -0.78
N TYR A 112 -3.77 -4.83 -1.65
CA TYR A 112 -3.60 -5.03 -3.08
C TYR A 112 -3.81 -3.72 -3.82
N THR A 113 -3.07 -3.51 -4.90
CA THR A 113 -3.22 -2.35 -5.79
C THR A 113 -3.13 -2.77 -7.24
N LEU A 114 -3.47 -1.85 -8.15
CA LEU A 114 -3.47 -2.08 -9.59
C LEU A 114 -2.29 -1.37 -10.25
N ILE A 115 -1.52 -2.12 -11.05
CA ILE A 115 -0.51 -1.57 -11.94
C ILE A 115 -1.12 -1.45 -13.34
N TYR A 116 -1.13 -0.23 -13.89
CA TYR A 116 -1.60 0.04 -15.24
C TYR A 116 -0.39 0.05 -16.19
N ARG A 117 -0.41 -0.84 -17.17
CA ARG A 117 0.61 -0.88 -18.23
C ARG A 117 0.15 0.00 -19.38
N GLY A 118 0.81 1.14 -19.54
CA GLY A 118 0.64 2.00 -20.70
C GLY A 118 1.28 1.36 -21.92
N ALA A 119 0.49 0.85 -22.86
CA ALA A 119 1.02 0.37 -24.12
C ALA A 119 1.45 1.56 -24.99
N GLN A 120 2.68 2.04 -24.82
CA GLN A 120 3.39 2.73 -25.90
C GLN A 120 4.73 2.03 -26.11
N VAL A 121 4.70 0.95 -26.90
CA VAL A 121 5.90 0.30 -27.41
C VAL A 121 6.34 1.04 -28.67
N THR A 122 7.17 2.07 -28.49
CA THR A 122 8.05 2.58 -29.55
C THR A 122 9.46 2.13 -29.21
N ASP A 123 10.12 1.48 -30.17
CA ASP A 123 11.53 1.05 -30.06
C ASP A 123 11.89 0.19 -28.84
N GLY A 124 11.01 -0.74 -28.46
CA GLY A 124 11.29 -1.74 -27.42
C GLY A 124 11.24 -1.22 -25.97
N ILE A 125 10.73 0.00 -25.76
CA ILE A 125 10.54 0.59 -24.44
C ILE A 125 9.11 0.29 -23.95
N CYS A 126 8.99 -0.30 -22.75
CA CYS A 126 7.71 -0.47 -22.06
C CYS A 126 7.53 0.68 -21.05
N LEU A 127 6.47 1.46 -21.19
CA LEU A 127 6.10 2.52 -20.25
C LEU A 127 5.10 2.00 -19.21
N TYR A 128 5.50 2.01 -17.95
CA TYR A 128 4.59 1.76 -16.83
C TYR A 128 3.89 3.06 -16.48
N SER A 129 2.58 3.02 -16.27
CA SER A 129 1.82 4.18 -15.79
C SER A 129 1.17 3.80 -14.48
N TYR A 130 1.63 4.37 -13.39
CA TYR A 130 0.89 4.29 -12.14
C TYR A 130 -0.26 5.31 -12.23
N PRO A 131 -1.49 4.92 -11.89
CA PRO A 131 -2.60 5.86 -11.85
C PRO A 131 -2.25 6.95 -10.85
N LEU A 132 -2.62 8.20 -11.16
CA LEU A 132 -2.41 9.33 -10.24
C LEU A 132 -3.09 9.12 -8.87
N ASN A 133 -4.15 8.29 -8.84
CA ASN A 133 -4.81 7.86 -7.62
C ASN A 133 -4.60 6.34 -7.48
N THR A 134 -3.79 5.93 -6.51
CA THR A 134 -3.58 4.52 -6.18
C THR A 134 -4.88 3.92 -5.64
N GLU A 135 -5.51 3.01 -6.39
CA GLU A 135 -6.61 2.20 -5.86
C GLU A 135 -6.03 1.10 -4.98
N ILE A 136 -6.50 1.01 -3.74
CA ILE A 136 -6.13 -0.02 -2.76
C ILE A 136 -7.33 -0.95 -2.55
N PHE A 137 -7.07 -2.24 -2.40
CA PHE A 137 -8.05 -3.28 -2.15
C PHE A 137 -7.60 -4.08 -0.93
N GLU A 138 -8.57 -4.49 -0.11
CA GLU A 138 -8.33 -5.32 1.07
C GLU A 138 -7.99 -6.77 0.70
N THR A 139 -8.55 -7.28 -0.40
CA THR A 139 -8.34 -8.67 -0.85
C THR A 139 -7.89 -8.78 -2.30
N GLU A 140 -7.22 -9.89 -2.62
CA GLU A 140 -6.77 -10.20 -3.98
C GLU A 140 -7.97 -10.36 -4.93
N GLU A 141 -9.04 -11.01 -4.47
CA GLU A 141 -10.23 -11.26 -5.29
C GLU A 141 -10.92 -9.97 -5.73
N ALA A 142 -10.97 -8.96 -4.85
CA ALA A 142 -11.53 -7.66 -5.17
C ALA A 142 -10.67 -6.93 -6.22
N ALA A 143 -9.35 -6.97 -6.05
CA ALA A 143 -8.42 -6.44 -7.04
C ALA A 143 -8.51 -7.19 -8.39
N GLN A 144 -8.69 -8.51 -8.35
CA GLN A 144 -8.80 -9.35 -9.55
C GLN A 144 -10.09 -9.14 -10.31
N ALA A 145 -11.21 -8.98 -9.60
CA ALA A 145 -12.47 -8.60 -10.21
C ALA A 145 -12.32 -7.27 -10.96
N LYS A 146 -11.66 -6.28 -10.35
CA LYS A 146 -11.44 -4.97 -10.98
C LYS A 146 -10.50 -5.04 -12.18
N ALA A 147 -9.38 -5.76 -12.05
CA ALA A 147 -8.45 -5.96 -13.16
C ALA A 147 -9.13 -6.65 -14.35
N ASN A 148 -9.99 -7.64 -14.10
CA ASN A 148 -10.75 -8.34 -15.15
C ASN A 148 -11.76 -7.42 -15.84
N GLU A 149 -12.46 -6.55 -15.09
CA GLU A 149 -13.36 -5.54 -15.66
C GLU A 149 -12.61 -4.62 -16.64
N LEU A 150 -11.47 -4.06 -16.19
CA LEU A 150 -10.66 -3.12 -16.95
C LEU A 150 -9.99 -3.75 -18.18
N ASN A 151 -9.60 -5.02 -18.09
CA ASN A 151 -8.95 -5.74 -19.19
C ASN A 151 -9.94 -6.21 -20.27
N ASN A 152 -11.23 -6.36 -19.94
CA ASN A 152 -12.28 -6.75 -20.89
C ASN A 152 -12.97 -5.54 -21.56
N THR A 153 -12.49 -4.33 -21.31
CA THR A 153 -12.94 -3.07 -21.92
C THR A 153 -11.99 -2.62 -23.04
#